data_AF-A0AB39UZQ0-F1
#
_entry.id   AF-A0AB39UZQ0-F1
#
_cell.length_a   1.000
_cell.length_b   1.000
_cell.length_c   1.000
_cell.angle_alpha   90.00
_cell.angle_beta   90.00
_cell.angle_gamma   90.00
#
_symmetry.space_group_name_H-M   'P 1'
#
loop_
_entity.id
_entity.type
_entity.pdbx_description
1 polymer ?
#
loop_
_entity_poly.entity_id
_entity_poly.type
_entity_poly.pdbx_seq_one_letter_code
_entity_poly.pdbx_strand_id
1 'polypeptide(L)'
;MKTRNVGTRLVRAISLMLACLVALPVLAETMYVDDTLYVPLRAGEGLQYKIIHKGIKSGTPVEVIRQNPDTGYSEVRTPSGITGFMPTRYLVPEPVARDKLKALQAKYDALVERTRTATEREKELKSTIATLTQERDRLQKEVERLQTELADIKRVSANAIQLDSRNRELREENVRLRNEVELLTSDNQRLKDNREQTMMLYGAGLVVLGILIAIIVPNLKRQKRSSW
;
A
#
# COMPACT_ATOMS: atom_id res chain seq x y z
N MET A 1 74.43 12.12 -69.88
CA MET A 1 73.31 11.16 -70.04
C MET A 1 73.46 10.04 -69.00
N LYS A 2 72.53 9.93 -68.05
CA LYS A 2 72.62 9.00 -66.90
C LYS A 2 71.30 8.25 -66.74
N THR A 3 71.05 7.26 -67.60
CA THR A 3 69.88 6.37 -67.54
C THR A 3 70.15 5.27 -66.50
N ARG A 4 69.96 5.61 -65.22
CA ARG A 4 70.28 4.75 -64.07
C ARG A 4 69.06 3.95 -63.59
N ASN A 5 69.18 2.62 -63.59
CA ASN A 5 68.72 1.69 -62.55
C ASN A 5 67.23 1.66 -62.14
N VAL A 6 66.28 2.13 -62.96
CA VAL A 6 64.84 2.14 -62.57
C VAL A 6 64.25 0.72 -62.54
N GLY A 7 64.57 -0.15 -63.51
CA GLY A 7 63.99 -1.51 -63.60
C GLY A 7 64.40 -2.45 -62.47
N THR A 8 65.66 -2.43 -62.03
CA THR A 8 66.15 -3.27 -60.92
C THR A 8 65.61 -2.84 -59.57
N ARG A 9 65.26 -1.55 -59.41
CA ARG A 9 64.58 -1.03 -58.22
C ARG A 9 63.12 -1.48 -58.15
N LEU A 10 62.45 -1.54 -59.31
CA LEU A 10 61.05 -1.95 -59.39
C LEU A 10 60.88 -3.45 -59.09
N VAL A 11 61.74 -4.31 -59.65
CA VAL A 11 61.73 -5.76 -59.38
C VAL A 11 62.06 -6.04 -57.91
N ARG A 12 63.03 -5.32 -57.31
CA ARG A 12 63.34 -5.44 -55.89
C ARG A 12 62.16 -5.01 -55.01
N ALA A 13 61.49 -3.90 -55.35
CA ALA A 13 60.31 -3.43 -54.65
C ALA A 13 59.17 -4.46 -54.70
N ILE A 14 58.92 -5.06 -55.87
CA ILE A 14 57.89 -6.11 -56.04
C ILE A 14 58.26 -7.37 -55.24
N SER A 15 59.53 -7.79 -55.27
CA SER A 15 59.98 -8.95 -54.48
C SER A 15 59.88 -8.73 -52.97
N LEU A 16 60.14 -7.49 -52.50
CA LEU A 16 59.99 -7.13 -51.08
C LEU A 16 58.52 -7.08 -50.67
N MET A 17 57.66 -6.58 -51.56
CA MET A 17 56.21 -6.53 -51.34
C MET A 17 55.61 -7.94 -51.30
N LEU A 18 56.07 -8.85 -52.16
CA LEU A 18 55.64 -10.25 -52.17
C LEU A 18 56.14 -11.01 -50.93
N ALA A 19 57.37 -10.75 -50.47
CA ALA A 19 57.89 -11.32 -49.22
C ALA A 19 57.12 -10.84 -47.99
N CYS A 20 56.66 -9.58 -47.99
CA CYS A 20 55.82 -9.03 -46.92
C CYS A 20 54.41 -9.64 -46.93
N LEU A 21 53.88 -9.99 -48.10
CA LEU A 21 52.53 -10.57 -48.24
C LEU A 21 52.43 -12.03 -47.79
N VAL A 22 53.56 -12.76 -47.74
CA VAL A 22 53.64 -14.15 -47.25
C VAL A 22 53.83 -14.23 -45.73
N ALA A 23 54.11 -13.10 -45.06
CA ALA A 23 54.23 -13.02 -43.60
C ALA A 23 52.85 -12.93 -42.92
N LEU A 24 52.00 -13.94 -43.11
CA LEU A 24 50.80 -14.10 -42.29
C LEU A 24 51.23 -14.49 -40.87
N PRO A 25 50.73 -13.82 -39.81
CA PRO A 25 50.99 -14.25 -38.46
C PRO A 25 50.38 -15.64 -38.27
N VAL A 26 51.21 -16.62 -37.96
CA VAL A 26 50.73 -17.90 -37.42
C VAL A 26 50.03 -17.56 -36.10
N LEU A 27 48.70 -17.69 -36.08
CA LEU A 27 47.91 -17.63 -34.85
C LEU A 27 48.26 -18.87 -34.03
N ALA A 28 49.20 -18.70 -33.10
CA ALA A 28 49.53 -19.75 -32.16
C ALA A 28 48.33 -19.99 -31.23
N GLU A 29 47.75 -21.18 -31.30
CA GLU A 29 46.65 -21.59 -30.42
C GLU A 29 47.21 -21.87 -29.03
N THR A 30 46.68 -21.18 -28.02
CA THR A 30 47.09 -21.41 -26.62
C THR A 30 46.40 -22.67 -26.12
N MET A 31 47.17 -23.75 -26.00
CA MET A 31 46.73 -25.02 -25.48
C MET A 31 47.16 -25.17 -24.02
N TYR A 32 46.31 -25.76 -23.18
CA TYR A 32 46.60 -26.04 -21.77
C TYR A 32 46.88 -27.54 -21.58
N VAL A 33 47.79 -27.84 -20.65
CA VAL A 33 48.04 -29.23 -20.24
C VAL A 33 46.87 -29.71 -19.40
N ASP A 34 46.30 -30.87 -19.75
CA ASP A 34 45.21 -31.50 -19.00
C ASP A 34 45.70 -32.00 -17.62
N ASP A 35 44.98 -31.65 -16.56
CA ASP A 35 45.23 -32.08 -15.17
C ASP A 35 44.65 -33.47 -14.87
N THR A 36 44.15 -34.18 -15.90
CA THR A 36 43.58 -35.52 -15.74
C THR A 36 44.68 -36.58 -15.69
N LEU A 37 44.94 -37.09 -14.48
CA LEU A 37 45.85 -38.20 -14.25
C LEU A 37 45.11 -39.56 -14.27
N TYR A 38 45.78 -40.58 -14.83
CA TYR A 38 45.37 -41.97 -14.73
C TYR A 38 46.45 -42.79 -14.01
N VAL A 39 46.09 -43.40 -12.87
CA VAL A 39 47.03 -44.18 -12.06
C VAL A 39 46.75 -45.67 -12.21
N PRO A 40 47.70 -46.49 -12.70
CA PRO A 40 47.47 -47.91 -12.86
C PRO A 40 47.43 -48.63 -11.50
N LEU A 41 46.57 -49.64 -11.41
CA LEU A 41 46.52 -50.53 -10.25
C LEU A 41 47.35 -51.78 -10.55
N ARG A 42 48.17 -52.21 -9.59
CA ARG A 42 49.11 -53.32 -9.75
C ARG A 42 48.81 -54.49 -8.81
N ALA A 43 49.27 -55.68 -9.16
CA ALA A 43 49.12 -56.88 -8.34
C ALA A 43 50.00 -56.89 -7.08
N GLY A 44 51.01 -56.01 -6.98
CA GLY A 44 51.93 -55.93 -5.85
C GLY A 44 52.59 -54.56 -5.72
N GLU A 45 53.34 -54.38 -4.64
CA GLU A 45 54.00 -53.13 -4.24
C GLU A 45 55.29 -52.89 -5.04
N GLY A 46 55.16 -52.36 -6.26
CA GLY A 46 56.31 -52.02 -7.11
C GLY A 46 56.00 -51.98 -8.60
N LEU A 47 56.94 -51.46 -9.39
CA LEU A 47 56.79 -51.33 -10.85
C LEU A 47 56.94 -52.67 -11.60
N GLN A 48 57.57 -53.66 -10.98
CA GLN A 48 57.79 -55.00 -11.52
C GLN A 48 56.50 -55.84 -11.56
N TYR A 49 55.48 -55.47 -10.79
CA TYR A 49 54.23 -56.23 -10.72
C TYR A 49 53.28 -55.89 -11.87
N LYS A 50 52.55 -56.92 -12.33
CA LYS A 50 51.57 -56.82 -13.42
C LYS A 50 50.50 -55.77 -13.11
N ILE A 51 50.16 -54.97 -14.12
CA ILE A 51 49.05 -54.02 -14.07
C ILE A 51 47.74 -54.81 -14.17
N ILE A 52 46.90 -54.71 -13.13
CA ILE A 52 45.59 -55.34 -13.07
C ILE A 52 44.48 -54.39 -13.56
N HIS A 53 44.70 -53.08 -13.45
CA HIS A 53 43.81 -52.06 -14.00
C HIS A 53 44.61 -50.96 -14.70
N LYS A 54 44.27 -50.66 -15.95
CA LYS A 54 45.08 -49.81 -16.85
C LYS A 54 45.16 -48.35 -16.41
N GLY A 55 44.18 -47.85 -15.65
CA GLY A 55 44.23 -46.49 -15.11
C GLY A 55 42.99 -46.10 -14.33
N ILE A 56 43.15 -45.79 -13.05
CA ILE A 56 42.14 -45.16 -12.20
C ILE A 56 42.22 -43.66 -12.42
N LYS A 57 41.10 -43.05 -12.80
CA LYS A 57 41.02 -41.62 -13.09
C LYS A 57 41.14 -40.79 -11.81
N SER A 58 41.85 -39.67 -11.86
CA SER A 58 41.91 -38.70 -10.76
C SER A 58 40.52 -38.27 -10.28
N GLY A 59 40.33 -38.27 -8.95
CA GLY A 59 39.05 -38.00 -8.30
C GLY A 59 38.16 -39.22 -8.09
N THR A 60 38.55 -40.41 -8.58
CA THR A 60 37.83 -41.64 -8.27
C THR A 60 38.00 -41.99 -6.79
N PRO A 61 36.91 -42.11 -6.00
CA PRO A 61 37.03 -42.51 -4.60
C PRO A 61 37.47 -43.97 -4.51
N VAL A 62 38.45 -44.24 -3.66
CA VAL A 62 38.95 -45.59 -3.38
C VAL A 62 39.00 -45.83 -1.88
N GLU A 63 38.76 -47.06 -1.46
CA GLU A 63 38.93 -47.49 -0.08
C GLU A 63 40.37 -47.92 0.14
N VAL A 64 41.07 -47.36 1.12
CA VAL A 64 42.45 -47.76 1.46
C VAL A 64 42.41 -48.86 2.51
N ILE A 65 42.90 -50.06 2.15
CA ILE A 65 42.92 -51.24 3.02
C ILE A 65 44.20 -51.26 3.86
N ARG A 66 45.34 -51.00 3.22
CA ARG A 66 46.67 -51.02 3.86
C ARG A 66 47.56 -49.97 3.24
N GLN A 67 48.40 -49.35 4.06
CA GLN A 67 49.48 -48.48 3.60
C GLN A 67 50.81 -49.04 4.05
N ASN A 68 51.79 -49.07 3.14
CA ASN A 68 53.15 -49.46 3.44
C ASN A 68 54.09 -48.24 3.26
N PRO A 69 54.57 -47.63 4.36
CA PRO A 69 55.50 -46.49 4.30
C PRO A 69 56.84 -46.85 3.66
N ASP A 70 57.31 -48.09 3.81
CA ASP A 70 58.64 -48.52 3.36
C ASP A 70 58.71 -48.63 1.83
N THR A 71 57.64 -49.13 1.21
CA THR A 71 57.55 -49.26 -0.26
C THR A 71 56.91 -48.03 -0.90
N GLY A 72 56.17 -47.22 -0.14
CA GLY A 72 55.42 -46.08 -0.64
C GLY A 72 54.17 -46.45 -1.44
N TYR A 73 53.68 -47.68 -1.28
CA TYR A 73 52.45 -48.20 -1.91
C TYR A 73 51.33 -48.35 -0.88
N SER A 74 50.10 -48.27 -1.39
CA SER A 74 48.89 -48.58 -0.64
C SER A 74 48.07 -49.61 -1.39
N GLU A 75 47.53 -50.56 -0.65
CA GLU A 75 46.50 -51.48 -1.12
C GLU A 75 45.15 -50.76 -1.07
N VAL A 76 44.48 -50.69 -2.21
CA VAL A 76 43.21 -50.00 -2.36
C VAL A 76 42.17 -50.88 -3.02
N ARG A 77 40.90 -50.63 -2.72
CA ARG A 77 39.75 -51.22 -3.37
C ARG A 77 38.98 -50.16 -4.14
N THR A 78 38.74 -50.43 -5.41
CA THR A 78 37.96 -49.55 -6.28
C THR A 78 36.46 -49.74 -6.04
N PRO A 79 35.59 -48.78 -6.44
CA PRO A 79 34.13 -48.94 -6.37
C PRO A 79 33.62 -50.15 -7.18
N SER A 80 34.37 -50.54 -8.21
CA SER A 80 34.13 -51.74 -9.02
C SER A 80 34.55 -53.06 -8.36
N GLY A 81 35.05 -53.02 -7.11
CA GLY A 81 35.44 -54.20 -6.33
C GLY A 81 36.84 -54.73 -6.60
N ILE A 82 37.63 -54.08 -7.47
CA ILE A 82 38.98 -54.52 -7.80
C ILE A 82 39.92 -54.06 -6.69
N THR A 83 40.70 -55.01 -6.15
CA THR A 83 41.71 -54.74 -5.12
C THR A 83 43.11 -54.83 -5.72
N GLY A 84 43.99 -53.89 -5.37
CA GLY A 84 45.40 -53.94 -5.73
C GLY A 84 46.19 -52.75 -5.20
N PHE A 85 47.42 -52.60 -5.68
CA PHE A 85 48.39 -51.66 -5.13
C PHE A 85 48.60 -50.46 -6.04
N MET A 86 48.63 -49.27 -5.46
CA MET A 86 48.99 -48.02 -6.14
C MET A 86 49.88 -47.14 -5.26
N PRO A 87 50.68 -46.22 -5.83
CA PRO A 87 51.54 -45.35 -5.04
C PRO A 87 50.74 -44.41 -4.14
N THR A 88 51.11 -44.35 -2.85
CA THR A 88 50.40 -43.57 -1.82
C THR A 88 50.37 -42.07 -2.13
N ARG A 89 51.39 -41.55 -2.84
CA ARG A 89 51.48 -40.13 -3.24
C ARG A 89 50.31 -39.62 -4.10
N TYR A 90 49.55 -40.52 -4.72
CA TYR A 90 48.37 -40.17 -5.52
C TYR A 90 47.06 -40.26 -4.74
N LEU A 91 47.12 -40.67 -3.48
CA LEU A 91 45.98 -40.76 -2.59
C LEU A 91 45.94 -39.51 -1.71
N VAL A 92 44.80 -38.84 -1.73
CA VAL A 92 44.51 -37.69 -0.88
C VAL A 92 43.21 -37.95 -0.12
N PRO A 93 43.09 -37.48 1.14
CA PRO A 93 41.89 -37.74 1.96
C PRO A 93 40.69 -36.88 1.53
N GLU A 94 40.89 -35.87 0.69
CA GLU A 94 39.86 -34.94 0.26
C GLU A 94 39.55 -35.06 -1.25
N PRO A 95 38.34 -34.68 -1.70
CA PRO A 95 38.01 -34.64 -3.12
C PRO A 95 38.98 -33.76 -3.92
N VAL A 96 39.20 -34.13 -5.18
CA VAL A 96 40.08 -33.37 -6.09
C VAL A 96 39.52 -31.97 -6.38
N ALA A 97 40.41 -31.06 -6.76
CA ALA A 97 40.08 -29.65 -7.00
C ALA A 97 38.91 -29.45 -7.98
N ARG A 98 38.86 -30.24 -9.06
CA ARG A 98 37.76 -30.21 -10.05
C ARG A 98 36.39 -30.43 -9.41
N ASP A 99 36.28 -31.42 -8.53
CA ASP A 99 34.99 -31.78 -7.93
C ASP A 99 34.59 -30.78 -6.84
N LYS A 100 35.58 -30.26 -6.09
CA LYS A 100 35.37 -29.13 -5.17
C LYS A 100 34.88 -27.89 -5.91
N LEU A 101 35.49 -27.55 -7.04
CA LEU A 101 35.10 -26.41 -7.87
C LEU A 101 33.67 -26.58 -8.41
N LYS A 102 33.34 -27.77 -8.92
CA LYS A 102 31.98 -28.08 -9.37
C LYS A 102 30.95 -27.92 -8.25
N ALA A 103 31.24 -28.44 -7.06
CA ALA A 103 30.36 -28.30 -5.90
C ALA A 103 30.24 -26.83 -5.44
N LEU A 104 31.34 -26.07 -5.50
CA LEU A 104 31.35 -24.66 -5.13
C LEU A 104 30.58 -23.82 -6.14
N GLN A 105 30.72 -24.08 -7.43
CA GLN A 105 29.95 -23.42 -8.49
C GLN A 105 28.46 -23.68 -8.32
N ALA A 106 28.05 -24.93 -8.07
CA ALA A 106 26.65 -25.25 -7.80
C ALA A 106 26.10 -24.52 -6.57
N LYS A 107 26.91 -24.38 -5.51
CA LYS A 107 26.54 -23.59 -4.31
C LYS A 107 26.45 -22.10 -4.63
N TYR A 108 27.37 -21.58 -5.44
CA TYR A 108 27.38 -20.18 -5.86
C TYR A 108 26.13 -19.87 -6.68
N ASP A 109 25.81 -20.68 -7.70
CA ASP A 109 24.63 -20.48 -8.55
C ASP A 109 23.34 -20.55 -7.70
N ALA A 110 23.25 -21.51 -6.78
CA ALA A 110 22.12 -21.60 -5.84
C ALA A 110 22.02 -20.38 -4.92
N LEU A 111 23.16 -19.81 -4.50
CA LEU A 111 23.18 -18.61 -3.66
C LEU A 111 22.75 -17.37 -4.45
N VAL A 112 23.22 -17.24 -5.70
CA VAL A 112 22.80 -16.16 -6.61
C VAL A 112 21.29 -16.19 -6.80
N GLU A 113 20.70 -17.35 -7.11
CA GLU A 113 19.24 -17.47 -7.27
C GLU A 113 18.48 -17.15 -5.97
N ARG A 114 19.00 -17.57 -4.81
CA ARG A 114 18.40 -17.20 -3.51
C ARG A 114 18.45 -15.70 -3.27
N THR A 115 19.57 -15.05 -3.57
CA THR A 115 19.68 -13.59 -3.40
C THR A 115 18.78 -12.83 -4.36
N ARG A 116 18.66 -13.28 -5.62
CA ARG A 116 17.75 -12.72 -6.61
C ARG A 116 16.30 -12.80 -6.15
N THR A 117 15.84 -14.00 -5.78
CA THR A 117 14.47 -14.22 -5.28
C THR A 117 14.18 -13.48 -3.97
N ALA A 118 15.15 -13.39 -3.06
CA ALA A 118 15.00 -12.59 -1.84
C ALA A 118 14.82 -11.09 -2.15
N THR A 119 15.61 -10.56 -3.09
CA THR A 119 15.53 -9.16 -3.52
C THR A 119 14.19 -8.86 -4.22
N GLU A 120 13.71 -9.77 -5.06
CA GLU A 120 12.40 -9.67 -5.70
C GLU A 120 11.26 -9.64 -4.67
N ARG A 121 11.30 -10.54 -3.67
CA ARG A 121 10.33 -10.56 -2.55
C ARG A 121 10.39 -9.31 -1.69
N GLU A 122 11.58 -8.77 -1.43
CA GLU A 122 11.73 -7.53 -0.67
C GLU A 122 11.06 -6.35 -1.39
N LYS A 123 11.24 -6.28 -2.72
CA LYS A 123 10.60 -5.27 -3.56
C LYS A 123 9.07 -5.43 -3.55
N GLU A 124 8.57 -6.65 -3.69
CA GLU A 124 7.14 -6.96 -3.62
C GLU A 124 6.54 -6.56 -2.26
N LEU A 125 7.16 -7.00 -1.15
CA LEU A 125 6.74 -6.67 0.21
C LEU A 125 6.72 -5.16 0.46
N LYS A 126 7.74 -4.42 -0.02
CA LYS A 126 7.75 -2.96 0.07
C LYS A 126 6.58 -2.33 -0.68
N SER A 127 6.25 -2.83 -1.87
CA SER A 127 5.07 -2.39 -2.63
C SER A 127 3.77 -2.70 -1.87
N THR A 128 3.62 -3.92 -1.34
CA THR A 128 2.43 -4.33 -0.57
C THR A 128 2.27 -3.50 0.70
N ILE A 129 3.35 -3.20 1.41
CA ILE A 129 3.32 -2.34 2.59
C ILE A 129 2.86 -0.93 2.21
N ALA A 130 3.35 -0.38 1.09
CA ALA A 130 2.92 0.93 0.63
C ALA A 130 1.42 0.96 0.29
N THR A 131 0.91 -0.06 -0.42
CA THR A 131 -0.52 -0.16 -0.76
C THR A 131 -1.40 -0.33 0.48
N LEU A 132 -1.02 -1.22 1.40
CA LEU A 132 -1.76 -1.44 2.64
C LEU A 132 -1.76 -0.22 3.55
N THR A 133 -0.65 0.53 3.57
CA THR A 133 -0.56 1.79 4.32
C THR A 133 -1.54 2.82 3.76
N GLN A 134 -1.58 2.98 2.43
CA GLN A 134 -2.51 3.89 1.77
C GLN A 134 -3.97 3.49 1.99
N GLU A 135 -4.28 2.19 1.93
CA GLU A 135 -5.62 1.67 2.18
C GLU A 135 -6.05 1.91 3.64
N ARG A 136 -5.14 1.65 4.60
CA ARG A 136 -5.38 1.94 6.02
C ARG A 136 -5.66 3.42 6.25
N ASP A 137 -4.88 4.33 5.65
CA ASP A 137 -5.11 5.78 5.77
C ASP A 137 -6.45 6.20 5.16
N ARG A 138 -6.85 5.60 4.03
CA ARG A 138 -8.14 5.85 3.40
C ARG A 138 -9.30 5.38 4.29
N LEU A 139 -9.23 4.15 4.78
CA LEU A 139 -10.26 3.56 5.65
C LEU A 139 -10.37 4.35 6.96
N GLN A 140 -9.25 4.83 7.51
CA GLN A 140 -9.26 5.66 8.71
C GLN A 140 -10.01 6.98 8.48
N LYS A 141 -9.76 7.67 7.36
CA LYS A 141 -10.50 8.88 6.98
C LYS A 141 -11.99 8.61 6.76
N GLU A 142 -12.31 7.47 6.17
CA GLU A 142 -13.70 7.06 5.94
C GLU A 142 -14.44 6.78 7.25
N VAL A 143 -13.78 6.14 8.21
CA VAL A 143 -14.31 5.95 9.57
C VAL A 143 -14.54 7.29 10.27
N GLU A 144 -13.58 8.22 10.23
CA GLU A 144 -13.72 9.56 10.83
C GLU A 144 -14.89 10.34 10.20
N ARG A 145 -15.03 10.26 8.87
CA ARG A 145 -16.14 10.86 8.14
C ARG A 145 -17.49 10.26 8.54
N LEU A 146 -17.60 8.93 8.55
CA LEU A 146 -18.83 8.24 8.92
C LEU A 146 -19.22 8.51 10.39
N GLN A 147 -18.25 8.62 11.29
CA GLN A 147 -18.51 9.03 12.67
C GLN A 147 -19.08 10.44 12.75
N THR A 148 -18.54 11.38 11.96
CA THR A 148 -19.03 12.77 11.90
C THR A 148 -20.45 12.82 11.32
N GLU A 149 -20.69 12.15 10.20
CA GLU A 149 -22.03 12.06 9.59
C GLU A 149 -23.05 11.45 10.56
N LEU A 150 -22.67 10.40 11.29
CA LEU A 150 -23.54 9.77 12.28
C LEU A 150 -23.84 10.71 13.46
N ALA A 151 -22.85 11.47 13.94
CA ALA A 151 -23.04 12.48 14.98
C ALA A 151 -23.97 13.60 14.51
N ASP A 152 -23.82 14.06 13.27
CA ASP A 152 -24.69 15.08 12.68
C ASP A 152 -26.13 14.59 12.50
N ILE A 153 -26.33 13.36 12.01
CA ILE A 153 -27.66 12.75 11.90
C ILE A 153 -28.32 12.69 13.29
N LYS A 154 -27.61 12.22 14.32
CA LYS A 154 -28.13 12.18 15.69
C LYS A 154 -28.53 13.58 16.19
N ARG A 155 -27.72 14.60 15.93
CA ARG A 155 -28.01 15.99 16.30
C ARG A 155 -29.23 16.54 15.59
N VAL A 156 -29.34 16.33 14.28
CA VAL A 156 -30.49 16.77 13.47
C VAL A 156 -31.76 16.07 13.92
N SER A 157 -31.71 14.76 14.16
CA SER A 157 -32.84 14.00 14.68
C SER A 157 -33.30 14.49 16.06
N ALA A 158 -32.37 14.82 16.97
CA ALA A 158 -32.70 15.40 18.27
C ALA A 158 -33.38 16.78 18.13
N ASN A 159 -32.86 17.64 17.24
CA ASN A 159 -33.44 18.96 16.95
C ASN A 159 -34.84 18.85 16.33
N ALA A 160 -35.09 17.85 15.48
CA ALA A 160 -36.41 17.64 14.88
C ALA A 160 -37.48 17.32 15.94
N ILE A 161 -37.14 16.53 16.96
CA ILE A 161 -38.04 16.23 18.08
C ILE A 161 -38.33 17.50 18.90
N GLN A 162 -37.30 18.30 19.20
CA GLN A 162 -37.48 19.58 19.89
C GLN A 162 -38.32 20.57 19.08
N LEU A 163 -38.14 20.60 17.76
CA LEU A 163 -38.90 21.47 16.86
C LEU A 163 -40.38 21.06 16.80
N ASP A 164 -40.70 19.77 16.79
CA ASP A 164 -42.09 19.29 16.87
C ASP A 164 -42.74 19.72 18.20
N SER A 165 -42.02 19.54 19.32
CA SER A 165 -42.48 19.98 20.64
C SER A 165 -42.78 21.48 20.68
N ARG A 166 -41.85 22.32 20.18
CA ARG A 166 -42.07 23.77 20.12
C ARG A 166 -43.21 24.16 19.17
N ASN A 167 -43.37 23.45 18.05
CA ASN A 167 -44.50 23.69 17.15
C ASN A 167 -45.84 23.37 17.81
N ARG A 168 -45.92 22.31 18.62
CA ARG A 168 -47.13 22.00 19.40
C ARG A 168 -47.41 23.09 20.43
N GLU A 169 -46.41 23.50 21.20
CA GLU A 169 -46.53 24.56 22.20
C GLU A 169 -46.96 25.89 21.57
N LEU A 170 -46.32 26.31 20.47
CA LEU A 170 -46.71 27.53 19.73
C LEU A 170 -48.12 27.45 19.16
N ARG A 171 -48.59 26.26 18.75
CA ARG A 171 -49.98 26.07 18.30
C ARG A 171 -50.95 26.19 19.47
N GLU A 172 -50.65 25.59 20.62
CA GLU A 172 -51.45 25.73 21.83
C GLU A 172 -51.52 27.19 22.30
N GLU A 173 -50.38 27.90 22.30
CA GLU A 173 -50.31 29.31 22.64
C GLU A 173 -51.09 30.18 21.64
N ASN A 174 -50.99 29.90 20.33
CA ASN A 174 -51.81 30.58 19.32
C ASN A 174 -53.31 30.38 19.56
N VAL A 175 -53.74 29.16 19.90
CA VAL A 175 -55.15 28.87 20.22
C VAL A 175 -55.58 29.63 21.48
N ARG A 176 -54.74 29.64 22.52
CA ARG A 176 -55.02 30.37 23.76
C ARG A 176 -55.16 31.87 23.53
N LEU A 177 -54.21 32.49 22.82
CA LEU A 177 -54.23 33.91 22.49
C LEU A 177 -55.45 34.26 21.63
N ARG A 178 -55.82 33.42 20.66
CA ARG A 178 -57.06 33.62 19.87
C ARG A 178 -58.31 33.61 20.75
N ASN A 179 -58.42 32.64 21.65
CA ASN A 179 -59.55 32.56 22.57
C ASN A 179 -59.58 33.78 23.51
N GLU A 180 -58.42 34.24 23.98
CA GLU A 180 -58.31 35.44 24.83
C GLU A 180 -58.71 36.71 24.09
N VAL A 181 -58.28 36.87 22.83
CA VAL A 181 -58.72 37.98 21.96
C VAL A 181 -60.23 37.93 21.74
N GLU A 182 -60.80 36.75 21.48
CA GLU A 182 -62.25 36.58 21.27
C GLU A 182 -63.04 36.92 22.54
N LEU A 183 -62.59 36.44 23.71
CA LEU A 183 -63.18 36.76 25.01
C LEU A 183 -63.11 38.26 25.30
N LEU A 184 -61.93 38.88 25.17
CA LEU A 184 -61.75 40.31 25.42
C LEU A 184 -62.58 41.17 24.46
N THR A 185 -62.71 40.76 23.20
CA THR A 185 -63.56 41.45 22.22
C THR A 185 -65.03 41.34 22.61
N SER A 186 -65.48 40.14 23.02
CA SER A 186 -66.83 39.92 23.51
C SER A 186 -67.15 40.72 24.78
N ASP A 187 -66.23 40.75 25.75
CA ASP A 187 -66.37 41.52 26.98
C ASP A 187 -66.40 43.02 26.70
N ASN A 188 -65.54 43.50 25.80
CA ASN A 188 -65.55 44.91 25.40
C ASN A 188 -66.87 45.28 24.70
N GLN A 189 -67.38 44.42 23.82
CA GLN A 189 -68.66 44.61 23.16
C GLN A 189 -69.82 44.60 24.15
N ARG A 190 -69.84 43.67 25.11
CA ARG A 190 -70.81 43.64 26.21
C ARG A 190 -70.75 44.88 27.09
N LEU A 191 -69.55 45.35 27.44
CA LEU A 191 -69.36 46.58 28.21
C LEU A 191 -69.85 47.81 27.45
N LYS A 192 -69.62 47.86 26.13
CA LYS A 192 -70.12 48.91 25.26
C LYS A 192 -71.64 48.89 25.18
N ASP A 193 -72.26 47.73 24.95
CA ASP A 193 -73.71 47.55 24.91
C ASP A 193 -74.36 47.95 26.24
N ASN A 194 -73.80 47.54 27.37
CA ASN A 194 -74.26 47.96 28.71
C ASN A 194 -74.14 49.47 28.91
N ARG A 195 -73.04 50.08 28.44
CA ARG A 195 -72.83 51.53 28.53
C ARG A 195 -73.84 52.28 27.66
N GLU A 196 -74.11 51.81 26.44
CA GLU A 196 -75.12 52.37 25.55
C GLU A 196 -76.53 52.23 26.12
N GLN A 197 -76.89 51.07 26.67
CA GLN A 197 -78.17 50.87 27.36
C GLN A 197 -78.32 51.79 28.59
N THR A 198 -77.26 51.96 29.38
CA THR A 198 -77.26 52.84 30.55
C THR A 198 -77.38 54.31 30.13
N MET A 199 -76.67 54.73 29.08
CA MET A 199 -76.78 56.07 28.50
C MET A 199 -78.18 56.31 27.92
N MET A 200 -78.80 55.30 27.30
CA MET A 200 -80.18 55.38 26.82
C MET A 200 -81.18 55.53 27.97
N LEU A 201 -80.97 54.82 29.08
CA LEU A 201 -81.81 54.95 30.27
C LEU A 201 -81.68 56.34 30.90
N TYR A 202 -80.46 56.87 31.03
CA TYR A 202 -80.25 58.25 31.49
C TYR A 202 -80.83 59.28 30.52
N GLY A 203 -80.69 59.06 29.20
CA GLY A 203 -81.30 59.89 28.16
C GLY A 203 -82.83 59.89 28.24
N ALA A 204 -83.45 58.71 28.42
CA ALA A 204 -84.88 58.57 28.61
C ALA A 204 -85.35 59.25 29.91
N GLY A 205 -84.61 59.10 31.00
CA GLY A 205 -84.86 59.81 32.26
C GLY A 205 -84.82 61.33 32.08
N LEU A 206 -83.83 61.85 31.34
CA LEU A 206 -83.69 63.28 31.06
C LEU A 206 -84.85 63.83 30.20
N VAL A 207 -85.33 63.05 29.22
CA VAL A 207 -86.51 63.39 28.41
C VAL A 207 -87.78 63.47 29.28
N VAL A 208 -88.02 62.49 30.15
CA VAL A 208 -89.16 62.49 31.09
C VAL A 208 -89.11 63.69 32.03
N LEU A 209 -87.92 64.02 32.54
CA LEU A 209 -87.71 65.17 33.43
C LEU A 209 -87.96 66.50 32.71
N GLY A 210 -87.53 66.61 31.45
CA GLY A 210 -87.84 67.77 30.59
C GLY A 210 -89.34 67.95 30.33
N ILE A 211 -90.08 66.85 30.11
CA ILE A 211 -91.53 66.86 29.94
C ILE A 211 -92.23 67.31 31.24
N LEU A 212 -91.81 66.81 32.40
CA LEU A 212 -92.35 67.23 33.71
C LEU A 212 -92.15 68.73 33.96
N ILE A 213 -90.95 69.26 33.68
CA ILE A 213 -90.66 70.70 33.81
C ILE A 213 -91.54 71.51 32.84
N ALA A 214 -91.68 71.07 31.59
CA ALA A 214 -92.52 71.74 30.59
C ALA A 214 -94.01 71.80 30.99
N ILE A 215 -94.51 70.81 31.75
CA ILE A 215 -95.89 70.78 32.26
C ILE A 215 -96.06 71.61 33.54
N ILE A 216 -95.05 71.68 34.41
CA ILE A 216 -95.15 72.36 35.72
C ILE A 216 -94.92 73.88 35.61
N VAL A 217 -93.97 74.31 34.77
CA VAL A 217 -93.58 75.74 34.63
C VAL A 217 -94.74 76.67 34.17
N PRO A 218 -95.67 76.27 33.28
CA PRO A 218 -96.79 77.12 32.88
C PRO A 218 -97.76 77.48 34.02
N ASN A 219 -97.81 76.68 35.11
CA ASN A 219 -98.82 76.83 36.15
C ASN A 219 -98.37 77.69 37.37
N LEU A 220 -97.19 78.33 37.27
CA LEU A 220 -96.63 79.17 38.34
C LEU A 220 -96.61 80.67 38.02
N LYS A 221 -97.48 81.16 37.11
CA LYS A 221 -97.71 82.60 36.89
C LYS A 221 -98.91 83.11 37.70
N ARG A 222 -98.61 83.71 38.86
CA ARG A 222 -99.54 84.53 39.66
C ARG A 222 -99.77 85.89 39.01
N GLN A 223 -101.02 86.21 38.66
CA GLN A 223 -101.50 87.59 38.50
C GLN A 223 -101.78 88.22 39.88
N LYS A 224 -101.42 89.50 40.05
CA LYS A 224 -102.25 90.45 40.81
C LYS A 224 -102.31 91.80 40.07
N ARG A 225 -103.55 92.28 39.94
CA ARG A 225 -104.01 93.61 39.53
C ARG A 225 -104.14 94.53 40.76
N SER A 226 -104.47 95.80 40.45
CA SER A 226 -105.09 96.88 41.25
C SER A 226 -104.12 97.73 42.08
N SER A 227 -103.84 98.99 41.72
CA SER A 227 -104.66 100.23 41.71
C SER A 227 -104.30 101.12 42.90
N TRP A 228 -103.71 102.28 42.62
CA TRP A 228 -104.13 103.63 43.04
C TRP A 228 -103.38 104.63 42.15
#